data_AF-A0A840QTR0-F1
#
_entry.id   AF-A0A840QTR0-F1
#
_cell.length_a   1.000
_cell.length_b   1.000
_cell.length_c   1.000
_cell.angle_alpha   90.00
_cell.angle_beta   90.00
_cell.angle_gamma   90.00
#
_symmetry.space_group_name_H-M   'P 1'
#
loop_
_entity.id
_entity.type
_entity.pdbx_description
1 polymer ?
#
loop_
_entity_poly.entity_id
_entity_poly.type
_entity_poly.pdbx_seq_one_letter_code
_entity_poly.pdbx_strand_id
1 'polypeptide(L)'
;MIEHIKTVLLTVLILTSVYLTWLIWTYQPEYRLLEPTEYIESTEIGEEKEVTDIVRPREIVFHDGVRHEWLIPGEDHVSMFLAELTELEIEQLVTSSSTAVSMSQQIGGFEFIYPAPIYSEDIEQLFDISEEEMSISKVDRIVLFVNEQNEQADVSIQFISYDEKSVVQGKTDMTFEDLEALRANVENVTVPAKAEVFNENEESDIEEISYFPSEPLEMKRYTFMSNVIQVKTFKELMFSDPEHVQHYFQGNSEESFSDGNRILNIENGGDVINYVHPVLSDPEPTEGDGMVQESLDFVNSHGGWTDTYLYDDYNVSTYHENVTFRLSISGTPVLGSNIGDDRLYTMNLQKTSGRIEEYTRPLFELEDDPFEFEESISLSPATEILKKLDKSEEVDIDSVDDIQIGQHMTKQQSFLIFQPQWFMKYHGSWQPIPDLDESEQEVAGEVSVRGLE
;
A
#
# COMPACT_ATOMS: atom_id res chain seq x y z
N MET A 1 61.58 59.71 20.45
CA MET A 1 60.27 60.13 19.92
C MET A 1 59.52 59.01 19.21
N ILE A 2 60.15 58.28 18.27
CA ILE A 2 59.51 57.16 17.55
C ILE A 2 59.11 56.01 18.48
N GLU A 3 59.93 55.68 19.49
CA GLU A 3 59.61 54.60 20.45
C GLU A 3 58.37 54.92 21.29
N HIS A 4 58.21 56.14 21.78
CA HIS A 4 57.02 56.55 22.53
C HIS A 4 55.74 56.49 21.68
N ILE A 5 55.82 56.82 20.39
CA ILE A 5 54.67 56.70 19.47
C ILE A 5 54.29 55.23 19.27
N LYS A 6 55.28 54.34 19.12
CA LYS A 6 55.02 52.89 19.02
C LYS A 6 54.38 52.34 20.30
N THR A 7 54.87 52.76 21.47
CA THR A 7 54.30 52.34 22.76
C THR A 7 52.86 52.85 22.92
N VAL A 8 52.59 54.12 22.61
CA VAL A 8 51.23 54.69 22.70
C VAL A 8 50.27 53.99 21.74
N LEU A 9 50.71 53.75 20.50
CA LEU A 9 49.88 53.07 19.49
C LEU A 9 49.59 51.61 19.90
N LEU A 10 50.57 50.91 20.46
CA LEU A 10 50.40 49.56 20.97
C LEU A 10 49.40 49.53 22.14
N THR A 11 49.50 50.46 23.09
CA THR A 11 48.59 50.55 24.23
C THR A 11 47.16 50.83 23.79
N VAL A 12 46.96 51.73 22.82
CA VAL A 12 45.63 52.01 22.25
C VAL A 12 45.08 50.76 21.57
N LEU A 13 45.89 50.02 20.82
CA LEU A 13 45.47 48.79 20.15
C LEU A 13 45.00 47.73 21.16
N ILE A 14 45.76 47.56 22.25
CA ILE A 14 45.43 46.62 23.33
C ILE A 14 44.12 47.02 24.01
N LEU A 15 43.95 48.29 24.37
CA LEU A 15 42.72 48.78 25.01
C LEU A 15 41.50 48.64 24.09
N THR A 16 41.67 48.87 22.78
CA THR A 16 40.60 48.70 21.79
C THR A 16 40.23 47.22 21.64
N SER A 17 41.21 46.32 21.63
CA SER A 17 40.97 44.88 21.59
C SER A 17 40.21 44.40 22.82
N VAL A 18 40.59 44.86 24.01
CA VAL A 18 39.89 44.51 25.27
C VAL A 18 38.46 45.05 25.25
N TYR A 19 38.26 46.29 24.77
CA TYR A 19 36.93 46.89 24.67
C TYR A 19 36.03 46.14 23.67
N LEU A 20 36.55 45.79 22.49
CA LEU A 20 35.81 44.99 21.50
C LEU A 20 35.45 43.60 22.03
N THR A 21 36.39 42.97 22.75
CA THR A 21 36.14 41.67 23.38
C THR A 21 35.04 41.76 24.43
N TRP A 22 35.07 42.81 25.26
CA TRP A 22 34.02 43.07 26.24
C TRP A 22 32.67 43.34 25.56
N LEU A 23 32.66 44.06 24.42
CA LEU A 23 31.46 44.30 23.62
C LEU A 23 30.86 42.98 23.12
N ILE A 24 31.66 42.07 22.58
CA ILE A 24 31.19 40.74 22.13
C ILE A 24 30.65 39.92 23.30
N TRP A 25 31.31 39.97 24.46
CA TRP A 25 30.90 39.18 25.62
C TRP A 25 29.64 39.71 26.30
N THR A 26 29.37 41.01 26.17
CA THR A 26 28.19 41.67 26.76
C THR A 26 27.07 41.87 25.74
N TYR A 27 27.32 41.55 24.46
CA TYR A 27 26.31 41.58 23.41
C TYR A 27 25.43 40.34 23.54
N GLN A 28 24.31 40.50 24.25
CA GLN A 28 23.16 39.64 24.07
C GLN A 28 22.41 40.15 22.84
N PRO A 29 22.48 39.48 21.68
CA PRO A 29 21.56 39.79 20.61
C PRO A 29 20.14 39.62 21.18
N GLU A 30 19.28 40.63 20.99
CA GLU A 30 17.85 40.36 20.95
C GLU A 30 17.67 39.41 19.78
N TYR A 31 17.76 38.11 20.05
CA TYR A 31 16.99 37.17 19.26
C TYR A 31 15.58 37.71 19.37
N ARG A 32 15.07 38.31 18.28
CA ARG A 32 13.65 38.17 18.01
C ARG A 32 13.47 36.66 18.15
N LEU A 33 12.86 36.25 19.26
CA LEU A 33 12.07 35.03 19.23
C LEU A 33 11.33 35.18 17.92
N LEU A 34 11.64 34.31 16.95
CA LEU A 34 10.61 33.97 15.99
C LEU A 34 9.41 33.81 16.90
N GLU A 35 8.40 34.70 16.76
CA GLU A 35 7.10 34.39 17.36
C GLU A 35 6.94 32.92 17.04
N PRO A 36 6.74 32.04 18.04
CA PRO A 36 6.52 30.65 17.73
C PRO A 36 5.50 30.73 16.61
N THR A 37 5.90 30.31 15.40
CA THR A 37 4.92 30.08 14.36
C THR A 37 3.89 29.30 15.13
N GLU A 38 2.69 29.88 15.31
CA GLU A 38 1.60 29.14 15.92
C GLU A 38 1.74 27.80 15.24
N TYR A 39 2.10 26.78 16.02
CA TYR A 39 2.03 25.42 15.53
C TYR A 39 0.55 25.37 15.19
N ILE A 40 0.25 25.59 13.92
CA ILE A 40 -1.04 25.26 13.37
C ILE A 40 -1.05 23.79 13.72
N GLU A 41 -1.83 23.41 14.72
CA GLU A 41 -2.20 22.02 14.94
C GLU A 41 -2.49 21.53 13.53
N SER A 42 -1.62 20.64 13.02
CA SER A 42 -1.87 19.93 11.80
C SER A 42 -3.30 19.47 11.94
N THR A 43 -4.17 19.96 11.07
CA THR A 43 -5.55 19.49 11.11
C THR A 43 -5.47 18.09 10.54
N GLU A 44 -5.11 17.14 11.41
CA GLU A 44 -4.98 15.72 11.12
C GLU A 44 -6.38 15.23 10.74
N ILE A 45 -6.48 14.66 9.55
CA ILE A 45 -7.71 14.05 9.06
C ILE A 45 -7.65 12.56 9.40
N GLY A 46 -6.52 11.92 9.09
CA GLY A 46 -6.21 10.55 9.44
C GLY A 46 -4.84 10.41 10.11
N GLU A 47 -4.35 9.17 10.18
CA GLU A 47 -3.11 8.80 10.85
C GLU A 47 -1.90 8.91 9.92
N GLU A 48 -0.71 9.11 10.48
CA GLU A 48 0.54 8.85 9.74
C GLU A 48 0.82 7.34 9.73
N LYS A 49 1.37 6.84 8.62
CA LYS A 49 1.73 5.42 8.45
C LYS A 49 3.20 5.25 8.06
N GLU A 50 3.75 4.07 8.29
CA GLU A 50 5.06 3.64 7.82
C GLU A 50 4.92 2.67 6.62
N VAL A 51 6.02 2.39 5.90
CA VAL A 51 6.02 1.45 4.75
C VAL A 51 5.49 0.07 5.15
N THR A 52 5.83 -0.39 6.37
CA THR A 52 5.37 -1.66 6.96
C THR A 52 3.85 -1.69 7.19
N ASP A 53 3.19 -0.55 7.36
CA ASP A 53 1.74 -0.48 7.52
C ASP A 53 1.01 -0.64 6.19
N ILE A 54 1.59 -0.12 5.10
CA ILE A 54 0.94 0.00 3.78
C ILE A 54 1.33 -1.13 2.81
N VAL A 55 2.57 -1.61 2.84
CA VAL A 55 3.07 -2.65 1.94
C VAL A 55 2.88 -4.01 2.60
N ARG A 56 1.80 -4.69 2.21
CA ARG A 56 1.40 -5.96 2.80
C ARG A 56 1.17 -7.03 1.73
N PRO A 57 1.42 -8.31 2.04
CA PRO A 57 1.04 -9.38 1.14
C PRO A 57 -0.48 -9.41 1.01
N ARG A 58 -0.93 -9.62 -0.22
CA ARG A 58 -2.34 -9.84 -0.56
C ARG A 58 -2.79 -11.23 -0.15
N GLU A 59 -1.90 -12.20 -0.29
CA GLU A 59 -2.17 -13.60 0.01
C GLU A 59 -0.97 -14.22 0.75
N ILE A 60 -1.29 -15.14 1.66
CA ILE A 60 -0.30 -15.94 2.36
C ILE A 60 -0.68 -17.40 2.16
N VAL A 61 0.26 -18.18 1.63
CA VAL A 61 0.07 -19.60 1.34
C VAL A 61 1.09 -20.41 2.10
N PHE A 62 0.65 -21.42 2.82
CA PHE A 62 1.51 -22.38 3.46
C PHE A 62 1.69 -23.61 2.55
N HIS A 63 2.94 -24.05 2.41
CA HIS A 63 3.36 -25.17 1.58
C HIS A 63 3.80 -26.32 2.47
N ASP A 64 3.29 -27.53 2.20
CA ASP A 64 3.76 -28.79 2.76
C ASP A 64 3.89 -29.81 1.63
N GLY A 65 5.04 -29.74 0.95
CA GLY A 65 5.34 -30.54 -0.22
C GLY A 65 4.45 -30.17 -1.42
N VAL A 66 3.40 -30.96 -1.66
CA VAL A 66 2.42 -30.75 -2.77
C VAL A 66 1.07 -30.24 -2.27
N ARG A 67 0.96 -29.99 -0.95
CA ARG A 67 -0.25 -29.44 -0.33
C ARG A 67 -0.04 -27.96 -0.13
N HIS A 68 -1.08 -27.20 -0.43
CA HIS A 68 -1.14 -25.77 -0.26
C HIS A 68 -2.31 -25.44 0.64
N GLU A 69 -2.09 -24.59 1.62
CA GLU A 69 -3.11 -24.08 2.54
C GLU A 69 -3.10 -22.57 2.44
N TRP A 70 -4.21 -22.00 1.99
CA TRP A 70 -4.37 -20.55 1.83
C TRP A 70 -4.91 -19.96 3.11
N LEU A 71 -4.29 -18.89 3.59
CA LEU A 71 -4.71 -18.17 4.78
C LEU A 71 -5.98 -17.36 4.50
N ILE A 72 -7.02 -17.56 5.30
CA ILE A 72 -8.25 -16.78 5.21
C ILE A 72 -7.93 -15.31 5.59
N PRO A 73 -8.27 -14.33 4.74
CA PRO A 73 -8.02 -12.92 4.98
C PRO A 73 -8.63 -12.49 6.31
N GLY A 74 -7.81 -11.78 7.09
CA GLY A 74 -8.20 -11.24 8.38
C GLY A 74 -7.07 -10.37 8.93
N GLU A 75 -7.43 -9.18 9.39
CA GLU A 75 -6.47 -8.15 9.82
C GLU A 75 -5.52 -8.66 10.90
N ASP A 76 -6.05 -9.39 11.90
CA ASP A 76 -5.28 -9.94 13.00
C ASP A 76 -4.25 -10.99 12.55
N HIS A 77 -4.60 -11.79 11.55
CA HIS A 77 -3.72 -12.86 11.05
C HIS A 77 -2.57 -12.29 10.24
N VAL A 78 -2.86 -11.35 9.33
CA VAL A 78 -1.84 -10.70 8.50
C VAL A 78 -0.89 -9.87 9.37
N SER A 79 -1.41 -9.11 10.33
CA SER A 79 -0.60 -8.30 11.24
C SER A 79 0.36 -9.14 12.09
N MET A 80 -0.05 -10.35 12.49
CA MET A 80 0.83 -11.31 13.19
C MET A 80 2.02 -11.72 12.32
N PHE A 81 1.78 -12.09 11.06
CA PHE A 81 2.87 -12.44 10.14
C PHE A 81 3.81 -11.27 9.89
N LEU A 82 3.26 -10.08 9.67
CA LEU A 82 4.06 -8.88 9.41
C LEU A 82 4.98 -8.56 10.59
N ALA A 83 4.48 -8.64 11.84
CA ALA A 83 5.30 -8.42 13.01
C ALA A 83 6.52 -9.38 13.06
N GLU A 84 6.29 -10.67 12.83
CA GLU A 84 7.36 -11.67 12.79
C GLU A 84 8.33 -11.46 11.62
N LEU A 85 7.83 -11.04 10.45
CA LEU A 85 8.65 -10.74 9.28
C LEU A 85 9.54 -9.51 9.49
N THR A 86 9.02 -8.44 10.11
CA THR A 86 9.77 -7.20 10.34
C THR A 86 10.89 -7.34 11.36
N GLU A 87 10.79 -8.31 12.28
CA GLU A 87 11.83 -8.59 13.28
C GLU A 87 12.92 -9.54 12.76
N LEU A 88 12.78 -10.06 11.54
CA LEU A 88 13.66 -11.08 10.97
C LEU A 88 14.99 -10.48 10.52
N GLU A 89 16.11 -10.99 11.05
CA GLU A 89 17.45 -10.62 10.61
C GLU A 89 17.85 -11.47 9.39
N ILE A 90 18.21 -10.82 8.28
CA ILE A 90 18.58 -11.47 7.02
C ILE A 90 20.05 -11.22 6.68
N GLU A 91 20.80 -12.31 6.52
CA GLU A 91 22.21 -12.30 6.17
C GLU A 91 22.50 -13.14 4.91
N GLN A 92 23.64 -12.87 4.26
CA GLN A 92 24.22 -13.71 3.19
C GLN A 92 23.27 -13.88 2.00
N LEU A 93 22.92 -12.77 1.36
CA LEU A 93 22.17 -12.75 0.12
C LEU A 93 22.98 -13.37 -1.01
N VAL A 94 22.42 -14.41 -1.61
CA VAL A 94 23.00 -15.11 -2.76
C VAL A 94 21.99 -15.15 -3.89
N THR A 95 22.36 -14.57 -5.02
CA THR A 95 21.59 -14.68 -6.26
C THR A 95 21.72 -16.09 -6.83
N SER A 96 20.60 -16.75 -7.06
CA SER A 96 20.55 -17.99 -7.84
C SER A 96 19.94 -17.71 -9.21
N SER A 97 20.68 -18.09 -10.26
CA SER A 97 20.18 -18.11 -11.65
C SER A 97 19.66 -19.50 -12.05
N SER A 98 19.88 -20.52 -11.23
CA SER A 98 19.43 -21.88 -11.48
C SER A 98 18.20 -22.15 -10.65
N THR A 99 17.04 -22.26 -11.32
CA THR A 99 15.73 -22.65 -10.79
C THR A 99 15.48 -22.10 -9.40
N ALA A 100 14.69 -21.01 -9.31
CA ALA A 100 13.81 -20.84 -8.15
C ALA A 100 13.40 -22.24 -7.71
N VAL A 101 13.65 -22.62 -6.45
CA VAL A 101 13.20 -23.91 -5.92
C VAL A 101 11.80 -24.06 -6.49
N SER A 102 11.62 -24.99 -7.42
CA SER A 102 10.38 -25.08 -8.20
C SER A 102 9.30 -25.15 -7.14
N MET A 103 8.51 -24.09 -6.94
CA MET A 103 7.68 -23.93 -5.72
C MET A 103 6.58 -25.00 -5.61
N SER A 104 6.49 -25.85 -6.63
CA SER A 104 5.77 -27.13 -6.67
C SER A 104 6.55 -28.36 -6.14
N GLN A 105 7.78 -28.21 -5.63
CA GLN A 105 8.66 -29.32 -5.23
C GLN A 105 9.28 -29.12 -3.83
N GLN A 106 8.57 -29.66 -2.85
CA GLN A 106 9.13 -30.39 -1.69
C GLN A 106 9.75 -29.59 -0.54
N ILE A 107 9.40 -28.32 -0.31
CA ILE A 107 9.86 -27.61 0.88
C ILE A 107 8.67 -27.07 1.70
N GLY A 108 8.75 -27.24 3.02
CA GLY A 108 7.77 -26.70 3.97
C GLY A 108 8.03 -25.22 4.23
N GLY A 109 7.02 -24.35 4.15
CA GLY A 109 7.22 -22.91 4.28
C GLY A 109 5.99 -22.03 4.00
N PHE A 110 6.16 -20.72 4.18
CA PHE A 110 5.17 -19.70 3.84
C PHE A 110 5.60 -18.92 2.59
N GLU A 111 4.67 -18.73 1.68
CA GLU A 111 4.76 -17.87 0.52
C GLU A 111 3.88 -16.63 0.74
N PHE A 112 4.47 -15.45 0.61
CA PHE A 112 3.84 -14.15 0.72
C PHE A 112 3.77 -13.53 -0.67
N ILE A 113 2.54 -13.30 -1.14
CA ILE A 113 2.26 -12.84 -2.51
C ILE A 113 1.79 -11.40 -2.43
N TYR A 114 2.50 -10.49 -3.11
CA TYR A 114 2.16 -9.07 -3.13
C TYR A 114 1.29 -8.72 -4.35
N PRO A 115 0.43 -7.69 -4.24
CA PRO A 115 -0.48 -7.31 -5.34
C PRO A 115 0.26 -6.68 -6.53
N ALA A 116 1.44 -6.11 -6.28
CA ALA A 116 2.35 -5.56 -7.27
C ALA A 116 3.81 -5.76 -6.81
N PRO A 117 4.79 -5.73 -7.73
CA PRO A 117 6.20 -5.86 -7.39
C PRO A 117 6.63 -4.74 -6.44
N ILE A 118 7.36 -5.09 -5.39
CA ILE A 118 7.96 -4.15 -4.44
C ILE A 118 9.39 -3.85 -4.88
N TYR A 119 9.79 -2.59 -4.84
CA TYR A 119 11.14 -2.21 -5.18
C TYR A 119 12.12 -2.56 -4.04
N SER A 120 13.35 -2.91 -4.39
CA SER A 120 14.35 -3.36 -3.40
C SER A 120 14.56 -2.35 -2.27
N GLU A 121 14.49 -1.05 -2.57
CA GLU A 121 14.60 0.02 -1.56
C GLU A 121 13.49 0.00 -0.51
N ASP A 122 12.28 -0.40 -0.91
CA ASP A 122 11.16 -0.57 0.02
C ASP A 122 11.30 -1.87 0.80
N ILE A 123 11.85 -2.93 0.19
CA ILE A 123 12.15 -4.20 0.89
C ILE A 123 13.18 -3.99 2.01
N GLU A 124 14.21 -3.17 1.78
CA GLU A 124 15.23 -2.81 2.78
C GLU A 124 14.64 -2.05 3.98
N GLN A 125 13.42 -1.50 3.85
CA GLN A 125 12.69 -0.87 4.95
C GLN A 125 11.73 -1.84 5.65
N LEU A 126 11.30 -2.90 4.95
CA LEU A 126 10.42 -3.93 5.49
C LEU A 126 11.16 -4.98 6.33
N PHE A 127 12.46 -5.19 6.07
CA PHE A 127 13.26 -6.23 6.71
C PHE A 127 14.62 -5.70 7.18
N ASP A 128 15.16 -6.27 8.27
CA ASP A 128 16.53 -6.01 8.69
C ASP A 128 17.52 -6.85 7.85
N ILE A 129 17.91 -6.29 6.70
CA ILE A 129 18.89 -6.90 5.79
C ILE A 129 20.27 -6.33 6.11
N SER A 130 21.25 -7.20 6.37
CA SER A 130 22.65 -6.81 6.51
C SER A 130 23.12 -5.96 5.30
N GLU A 131 24.21 -5.17 5.40
CA GLU A 131 24.69 -4.18 4.39
C GLU A 131 25.05 -4.73 2.96
N GLU A 132 24.47 -5.84 2.53
CA GLU A 132 24.52 -6.45 1.21
C GLU A 132 23.37 -5.91 0.34
N GLU A 133 23.71 -5.23 -0.77
CA GLU A 133 22.72 -4.79 -1.76
C GLU A 133 22.02 -6.00 -2.41
N MET A 134 20.71 -5.91 -2.56
CA MET A 134 19.95 -6.91 -3.29
C MET A 134 20.29 -6.87 -4.78
N SER A 135 20.48 -8.04 -5.40
CA SER A 135 20.85 -8.12 -6.82
C SER A 135 19.66 -7.97 -7.79
N ILE A 136 18.44 -7.90 -7.26
CA ILE A 136 17.20 -7.70 -8.01
C ILE A 136 16.62 -6.35 -7.58
N SER A 137 16.00 -5.66 -8.54
CA SER A 137 15.36 -4.36 -8.33
C SER A 137 13.90 -4.47 -7.87
N LYS A 138 13.22 -5.58 -8.21
CA LYS A 138 11.80 -5.80 -7.91
C LYS A 138 11.55 -7.18 -7.32
N VAL A 139 10.65 -7.26 -6.36
CA VAL A 139 10.24 -8.49 -5.67
C VAL A 139 8.72 -8.65 -5.78
N ASP A 140 8.28 -9.73 -6.43
CA ASP A 140 6.87 -10.10 -6.55
C ASP A 140 6.43 -10.96 -5.36
N ARG A 141 7.32 -11.84 -4.90
CA ARG A 141 7.01 -12.83 -3.84
C ARG A 141 8.16 -13.00 -2.87
N ILE A 142 7.78 -13.27 -1.63
CA ILE A 142 8.72 -13.60 -0.55
C ILE A 142 8.38 -14.98 -0.03
N VAL A 143 9.39 -15.83 0.18
CA VAL A 143 9.18 -17.21 0.61
C VAL A 143 10.07 -17.52 1.80
N LEU A 144 9.47 -17.87 2.93
CA LEU A 144 10.16 -18.43 4.09
C LEU A 144 10.04 -19.95 4.05
N PHE A 145 11.16 -20.66 4.09
CA PHE A 145 11.14 -22.11 3.93
C PHE A 145 12.22 -22.83 4.73
N VAL A 146 11.95 -24.09 5.06
CA VAL A 146 12.88 -24.95 5.79
C VAL A 146 14.03 -25.39 4.87
N ASN A 147 15.26 -25.04 5.22
CA ASN A 147 16.44 -25.39 4.44
C ASN A 147 17.11 -26.68 4.97
N GLU A 148 16.66 -27.83 4.48
CA GLU A 148 17.18 -29.14 4.89
C GLU A 148 18.68 -29.38 4.56
N GLN A 149 19.31 -28.50 3.77
CA GLN A 149 20.71 -28.67 3.33
C GLN A 149 21.73 -28.05 4.29
N ASN A 150 21.29 -27.36 5.34
CA ASN A 150 22.16 -26.55 6.20
C ASN A 150 22.07 -27.02 7.66
N GLU A 151 23.18 -27.49 8.25
CA GLU A 151 23.20 -28.09 9.60
C GLU A 151 22.97 -27.09 10.76
N GLN A 152 22.84 -25.79 10.47
CA GLN A 152 22.84 -24.70 11.46
C GLN A 152 21.82 -23.56 11.21
N ALA A 153 21.13 -23.53 10.06
CA ALA A 153 20.08 -22.56 9.77
C ALA A 153 18.89 -23.32 9.21
N ASP A 154 17.87 -23.48 10.05
CA ASP A 154 16.72 -24.30 9.72
C ASP A 154 15.80 -23.62 8.69
N VAL A 155 15.77 -22.28 8.66
CA VAL A 155 14.90 -21.49 7.78
C VAL A 155 15.72 -20.57 6.89
N SER A 156 15.27 -20.35 5.67
CA SER A 156 15.85 -19.41 4.70
C SER A 156 14.72 -18.60 4.06
N ILE A 157 15.09 -17.42 3.55
CA ILE A 157 14.17 -16.53 2.83
C ILE A 157 14.56 -16.44 1.36
N GLN A 158 13.57 -16.37 0.48
CA GLN A 158 13.75 -16.13 -0.95
C GLN A 158 12.91 -14.93 -1.39
N PHE A 159 13.53 -14.03 -2.13
CA PHE A 159 12.90 -12.93 -2.85
C PHE A 159 12.86 -13.30 -4.33
N ILE A 160 11.65 -13.32 -4.91
CA ILE A 160 11.40 -13.79 -6.28
C ILE A 160 10.99 -12.60 -7.14
N SER A 161 11.68 -12.44 -8.29
CA SER A 161 11.35 -11.46 -9.32
C SER A 161 10.95 -12.18 -10.61
N TYR A 162 9.71 -11.95 -11.06
CA TYR A 162 9.20 -12.46 -12.33
C TYR A 162 9.72 -11.64 -13.52
N ASP A 163 9.80 -10.31 -13.38
CA ASP A 163 10.33 -9.41 -14.41
C ASP A 163 11.81 -9.70 -14.71
N GLU A 164 12.61 -9.87 -13.66
CA GLU A 164 14.05 -10.12 -13.78
C GLU A 164 14.40 -11.62 -13.87
N LYS A 165 13.39 -12.50 -13.80
CA LYS A 165 13.53 -13.96 -13.81
C LYS A 165 14.62 -14.46 -12.86
N SER A 166 14.65 -13.89 -11.66
CA SER A 166 15.75 -14.06 -10.72
C SER A 166 15.24 -14.31 -9.31
N VAL A 167 16.02 -15.09 -8.54
CA VAL A 167 15.74 -15.34 -7.12
C VAL A 167 16.96 -14.99 -6.29
N VAL A 168 16.74 -14.22 -5.23
CA VAL A 168 17.75 -13.90 -4.22
C VAL A 168 17.40 -14.66 -2.95
N GLN A 169 18.33 -15.46 -2.44
CA GLN A 169 18.14 -16.23 -1.21
C GLN A 169 18.99 -15.64 -0.10
N GLY A 170 18.39 -15.41 1.07
CA GLY A 170 19.06 -15.04 2.31
C GLY A 170 18.96 -16.15 3.36
N LYS A 171 19.84 -16.08 4.35
CA LYS A 171 19.72 -16.83 5.60
C LYS A 171 19.04 -15.95 6.64
N THR A 172 18.20 -16.59 7.44
CA THR A 172 17.45 -15.93 8.50
C THR A 172 17.95 -16.43 9.86
N ASP A 173 17.70 -15.66 10.91
CA ASP A 173 17.91 -16.07 12.30
C ASP A 173 16.78 -16.95 12.86
N MET A 174 15.63 -17.00 12.19
CA MET A 174 14.49 -17.87 12.50
C MET A 174 14.83 -19.37 12.52
N THR A 175 14.34 -20.09 13.53
CA THR A 175 14.49 -21.54 13.67
C THR A 175 13.32 -22.32 13.08
N PHE A 176 13.48 -23.64 12.90
CA PHE A 176 12.38 -24.53 12.50
C PHE A 176 11.21 -24.46 13.50
N GLU A 177 11.52 -24.34 14.78
CA GLU A 177 10.56 -24.34 15.88
C GLU A 177 9.70 -23.07 15.86
N ASP A 178 10.28 -21.93 15.48
CA ASP A 178 9.58 -20.66 15.30
C ASP A 178 8.62 -20.73 14.11
N LEU A 179 9.08 -21.28 12.97
CA LEU A 179 8.24 -21.47 11.77
C LEU A 179 7.05 -22.41 12.04
N GLU A 180 7.27 -23.50 12.77
CA GLU A 180 6.19 -24.41 13.16
C GLU A 180 5.24 -23.79 14.20
N ALA A 181 5.74 -22.92 15.09
CA ALA A 181 4.88 -22.17 16.00
C ALA A 181 3.98 -21.18 15.23
N LEU A 182 4.53 -20.50 14.22
CA LEU A 182 3.77 -19.63 13.33
C LEU A 182 2.68 -20.39 12.59
N ARG A 183 2.99 -21.58 12.06
CA ARG A 183 2.01 -22.50 11.44
C ARG A 183 0.91 -22.90 12.42
N ALA A 184 1.25 -23.28 13.64
CA ALA A 184 0.27 -23.70 14.64
C ALA A 184 -0.72 -22.58 15.01
N ASN A 185 -0.31 -21.31 14.95
CA ASN A 185 -1.18 -20.17 15.23
C ASN A 185 -2.28 -19.97 14.18
N VAL A 186 -2.06 -20.43 12.94
CA VAL A 186 -2.96 -20.18 11.81
C VAL A 186 -3.70 -21.43 11.32
N GLU A 187 -3.47 -22.60 11.90
CA GLU A 187 -4.07 -23.88 11.49
C GLU A 187 -5.61 -23.84 11.43
N ASN A 188 -6.26 -23.04 12.28
CA ASN A 188 -7.73 -22.94 12.32
C ASN A 188 -8.31 -21.89 11.36
N VAL A 189 -7.47 -21.17 10.64
CA VAL A 189 -7.84 -20.05 9.76
C VAL A 189 -7.20 -20.19 8.38
N THR A 190 -6.88 -21.43 7.98
CA THR A 190 -6.46 -21.78 6.62
C THR A 190 -7.48 -22.70 5.94
N VAL A 191 -7.46 -22.71 4.61
CA VAL A 191 -8.26 -23.62 3.78
C VAL A 191 -7.40 -24.29 2.72
N PRO A 192 -7.69 -25.54 2.32
CA PRO A 192 -6.95 -26.19 1.25
C PRO A 192 -7.01 -25.39 -0.05
N ALA A 193 -5.86 -25.24 -0.71
CA ALA A 193 -5.72 -24.47 -1.94
C ALA A 193 -5.21 -25.30 -3.11
N LYS A 194 -5.56 -24.89 -4.32
CA LYS A 194 -5.06 -25.43 -5.58
C LYS A 194 -4.19 -24.40 -6.26
N ALA A 195 -3.04 -24.85 -6.75
CA ALA A 195 -2.18 -24.09 -7.63
C ALA A 195 -2.69 -24.22 -9.08
N GLU A 196 -2.79 -23.09 -9.77
CA GLU A 196 -3.10 -23.00 -11.20
C GLU A 196 -2.09 -22.05 -11.86
N VAL A 197 -1.77 -22.31 -13.13
CA VAL A 197 -0.89 -21.46 -13.95
C VAL A 197 -1.69 -21.01 -15.15
N PHE A 198 -1.94 -19.70 -15.27
CA PHE A 198 -2.71 -19.12 -16.38
C PHE A 198 -1.83 -18.84 -17.60
N ASN A 199 -0.63 -18.32 -17.37
CA ASN A 199 0.30 -17.90 -18.42
C ASN A 199 1.59 -18.70 -18.34
N GLU A 200 1.59 -19.93 -18.91
CA GLU A 200 2.82 -20.73 -19.02
C GLU A 200 3.84 -19.99 -19.90
N ASN A 201 4.94 -19.54 -19.29
CA ASN A 201 6.04 -18.91 -20.01
C ASN A 201 7.13 -19.96 -20.32
N GLU A 202 7.06 -20.59 -21.50
CA GLU A 202 8.06 -21.58 -21.94
C GLU A 202 9.51 -21.05 -21.95
N GLU A 203 9.72 -19.73 -21.88
CA GLU A 203 11.03 -19.08 -21.83
C GLU A 203 11.50 -18.70 -20.41
N SER A 204 10.79 -19.15 -19.36
CA SER A 204 11.14 -18.92 -17.95
C SER A 204 11.05 -20.22 -17.16
N ASP A 205 12.08 -20.53 -16.38
CA ASP A 205 12.01 -21.62 -15.40
C ASP A 205 11.24 -21.19 -14.12
N ILE A 206 10.79 -19.93 -14.06
CA ILE A 206 9.99 -19.35 -12.98
C ILE A 206 8.59 -19.10 -13.53
N GLU A 207 7.62 -19.87 -13.03
CA GLU A 207 6.21 -19.77 -13.37
C GLU A 207 5.48 -18.89 -12.35
N GLU A 208 4.53 -18.09 -12.84
CA GLU A 208 3.60 -17.37 -12.00
C GLU A 208 2.44 -18.30 -11.61
N ILE A 209 2.37 -18.64 -10.32
CA ILE A 209 1.39 -19.59 -9.78
C ILE A 209 0.33 -18.83 -8.98
N SER A 210 -0.94 -19.03 -9.33
CA SER A 210 -2.07 -18.53 -8.56
C SER A 210 -2.61 -19.62 -7.64
N TYR A 211 -2.94 -19.27 -6.40
CA TYR A 211 -3.50 -20.21 -5.43
C TYR A 211 -4.95 -19.90 -5.13
N PHE A 212 -5.76 -20.96 -5.11
CA PHE A 212 -7.20 -20.82 -5.03
C PHE A 212 -7.82 -21.73 -3.97
N PRO A 213 -8.66 -21.20 -3.06
CA PRO A 213 -9.39 -22.03 -2.10
C PRO A 213 -10.24 -23.09 -2.82
N SER A 214 -10.05 -24.33 -2.41
CA SER A 214 -10.70 -25.52 -2.97
C SER A 214 -12.01 -25.88 -2.29
N GLU A 215 -12.33 -25.21 -1.18
CA GLU A 215 -13.55 -25.40 -0.39
C GLU A 215 -14.34 -24.08 -0.33
N PRO A 216 -15.66 -24.12 -0.06
CA PRO A 216 -16.44 -22.91 0.13
C PRO A 216 -15.91 -22.10 1.31
N LEU A 217 -15.88 -20.77 1.16
CA LEU A 217 -15.34 -19.87 2.17
C LEU A 217 -16.44 -19.00 2.77
N GLU A 218 -16.56 -18.99 4.09
CA GLU A 218 -17.47 -18.10 4.80
C GLU A 218 -16.75 -16.79 5.15
N MET A 219 -17.23 -15.67 4.60
CA MET A 219 -16.68 -14.35 4.85
C MET A 219 -17.75 -13.38 5.32
N LYS A 220 -17.39 -12.48 6.24
CA LYS A 220 -18.33 -11.52 6.80
C LYS A 220 -18.64 -10.41 5.80
N ARG A 221 -19.89 -9.96 5.79
CA ARG A 221 -20.30 -8.69 5.20
C ARG A 221 -20.11 -7.57 6.23
N TYR A 222 -19.54 -6.46 5.82
CA TYR A 222 -19.33 -5.30 6.68
C TYR A 222 -20.25 -4.15 6.27
N THR A 223 -20.69 -3.36 7.24
CA THR A 223 -21.43 -2.13 7.00
C THR A 223 -20.89 -1.06 7.90
N PHE A 224 -20.51 0.07 7.33
CA PHE A 224 -19.95 1.20 8.04
C PHE A 224 -20.81 2.44 7.80
N MET A 225 -20.82 3.33 8.79
CA MET A 225 -21.22 4.71 8.53
C MET A 225 -20.01 5.45 7.95
N SER A 226 -20.24 6.23 6.89
CA SER A 226 -19.21 7.05 6.26
C SER A 226 -19.41 8.51 6.62
N ASN A 227 -18.37 9.16 7.11
CA ASN A 227 -18.34 10.60 7.39
C ASN A 227 -17.69 11.34 6.23
N VAL A 228 -18.31 12.43 5.77
CA VAL A 228 -17.74 13.25 4.69
C VAL A 228 -16.66 14.16 5.27
N ILE A 229 -15.48 14.12 4.67
CA ILE A 229 -14.37 14.98 5.08
C ILE A 229 -14.60 16.38 4.53
N GLN A 230 -14.43 17.40 5.38
CA GLN A 230 -14.68 18.78 4.97
C GLN A 230 -13.62 19.25 3.97
N VAL A 231 -14.07 19.69 2.78
CA VAL A 231 -13.22 20.29 1.73
C VAL A 231 -12.32 21.40 2.26
N LYS A 232 -12.80 22.18 3.25
CA LYS A 232 -12.02 23.25 3.89
C LYS A 232 -10.70 22.74 4.47
N THR A 233 -10.71 21.56 5.08
CA THR A 233 -9.53 20.95 5.69
C THR A 233 -8.48 20.64 4.65
N PHE A 234 -8.85 20.01 3.53
CA PHE A 234 -7.93 19.76 2.42
C PHE A 234 -7.43 21.05 1.78
N LYS A 235 -8.27 22.09 1.71
CA LYS A 235 -7.82 23.41 1.23
C LYS A 235 -6.71 23.99 2.10
N GLU A 236 -6.78 23.76 3.41
CA GLU A 236 -5.77 24.23 4.38
C GLU A 236 -4.47 23.42 4.30
N LEU A 237 -4.57 22.12 3.99
CA LEU A 237 -3.42 21.22 3.87
C LEU A 237 -2.70 21.32 2.51
N MET A 238 -3.44 21.50 1.41
CA MET A 238 -2.89 21.42 0.04
C MET A 238 -2.34 22.75 -0.49
N PHE A 239 -2.79 23.88 0.06
CA PHE A 239 -2.38 25.21 -0.39
C PHE A 239 -1.51 25.91 0.65
N SER A 240 -0.41 26.50 0.20
CA SER A 240 0.50 27.23 1.09
C SER A 240 -0.10 28.54 1.64
N ASP A 241 -1.10 29.12 0.95
CA ASP A 241 -1.86 30.29 1.42
C ASP A 241 -3.36 30.09 1.14
N PRO A 242 -4.08 29.39 2.03
CA PRO A 242 -5.48 29.02 1.83
C PRO A 242 -6.43 30.23 1.68
N GLU A 243 -6.07 31.40 2.20
CA GLU A 243 -6.92 32.60 2.18
C GLU A 243 -6.98 33.25 0.78
N HIS A 244 -5.98 33.00 -0.07
CA HIS A 244 -5.88 33.59 -1.42
C HIS A 244 -6.24 32.61 -2.55
N VAL A 245 -6.82 31.46 -2.20
CA VAL A 245 -7.27 30.46 -3.17
C VAL A 245 -8.59 30.89 -3.82
N GLN A 246 -8.62 30.90 -5.14
CA GLN A 246 -9.81 31.21 -5.93
C GLN A 246 -10.73 29.99 -6.01
N HIS A 247 -12.03 30.21 -5.86
CA HIS A 247 -13.04 29.16 -5.93
C HIS A 247 -13.89 29.30 -7.20
N TYR A 248 -14.00 28.21 -7.94
CA TYR A 248 -14.77 28.05 -9.16
C TYR A 248 -15.83 26.97 -8.99
N PHE A 249 -17.10 27.31 -9.22
CA PHE A 249 -18.20 26.35 -9.25
C PHE A 249 -18.39 25.82 -10.67
N GLN A 250 -18.37 24.50 -10.84
CA GLN A 250 -18.49 23.85 -12.15
C GLN A 250 -19.90 23.26 -12.41
N GLY A 251 -20.73 23.15 -11.36
CA GLY A 251 -22.09 22.57 -11.42
C GLY A 251 -22.10 21.12 -10.93
N ASN A 252 -23.28 20.54 -10.69
CA ASN A 252 -23.43 19.14 -10.20
C ASN A 252 -22.60 18.79 -8.94
N SER A 253 -22.45 19.75 -8.01
CA SER A 253 -21.61 19.61 -6.81
C SER A 253 -20.11 19.47 -7.08
N GLU A 254 -19.65 19.75 -8.30
CA GLU A 254 -18.24 19.89 -8.63
C GLU A 254 -17.74 21.31 -8.32
N GLU A 255 -16.62 21.37 -7.63
CA GLU A 255 -15.96 22.59 -7.17
C GLU A 255 -14.48 22.52 -7.53
N SER A 256 -13.86 23.67 -7.79
CA SER A 256 -12.42 23.73 -8.01
C SER A 256 -11.80 24.93 -7.31
N PHE A 257 -10.67 24.68 -6.67
CA PHE A 257 -9.90 25.66 -5.91
C PHE A 257 -8.52 25.81 -6.55
N SER A 258 -8.04 27.03 -6.73
CA SER A 258 -6.71 27.25 -7.31
C SER A 258 -6.02 28.51 -6.77
N ASP A 259 -4.71 28.42 -6.55
CA ASP A 259 -3.82 29.54 -6.26
C ASP A 259 -3.05 30.04 -7.51
N GLY A 260 -3.37 29.49 -8.68
CA GLY A 260 -2.71 29.75 -9.96
C GLY A 260 -1.57 28.79 -10.31
N ASN A 261 -1.03 28.05 -9.35
CA ASN A 261 -0.01 27.01 -9.56
C ASN A 261 -0.51 25.60 -9.24
N ARG A 262 -1.46 25.48 -8.33
CA ARG A 262 -2.09 24.24 -7.88
C ARG A 262 -3.58 24.31 -8.13
N ILE A 263 -4.19 23.15 -8.34
CA ILE A 263 -5.62 22.99 -8.54
C ILE A 263 -6.10 21.87 -7.62
N LEU A 264 -7.23 22.07 -6.97
CA LEU A 264 -7.91 21.06 -6.15
C LEU A 264 -9.34 20.96 -6.66
N ASN A 265 -9.67 19.86 -7.30
CA ASN A 265 -11.00 19.58 -7.83
C ASN A 265 -11.76 18.68 -6.86
N ILE A 266 -13.03 18.98 -6.66
CA ILE A 266 -13.99 18.15 -5.98
C ILE A 266 -14.88 17.54 -7.06
N GLU A 267 -14.88 16.22 -7.13
CA GLU A 267 -15.46 15.44 -8.21
C GLU A 267 -16.45 14.40 -7.67
N ASN A 268 -17.13 13.71 -8.58
CA ASN A 268 -18.09 12.65 -8.28
C ASN A 268 -19.14 13.05 -7.22
N GLY A 269 -19.73 14.23 -7.39
CA GLY A 269 -20.78 14.73 -6.49
C GLY A 269 -20.29 15.13 -5.09
N GLY A 270 -18.98 15.27 -4.87
CA GLY A 270 -18.40 15.62 -3.58
C GLY A 270 -17.64 14.49 -2.88
N ASP A 271 -17.49 13.34 -3.54
CA ASP A 271 -16.94 12.13 -2.91
C ASP A 271 -15.46 11.88 -3.21
N VAL A 272 -14.89 12.61 -4.18
CA VAL A 272 -13.51 12.44 -4.62
C VAL A 272 -12.84 13.80 -4.68
N ILE A 273 -11.60 13.86 -4.21
CA ILE A 273 -10.73 15.01 -4.41
C ILE A 273 -9.62 14.64 -5.39
N ASN A 274 -9.32 15.56 -6.30
CA ASN A 274 -8.19 15.47 -7.21
C ASN A 274 -7.33 16.74 -7.07
N TYR A 275 -6.12 16.58 -6.54
CA TYR A 275 -5.12 17.63 -6.42
C TYR A 275 -4.11 17.54 -7.57
N VAL A 276 -3.83 18.66 -8.22
CA VAL A 276 -2.88 18.77 -9.33
C VAL A 276 -1.91 19.93 -9.11
N HIS A 277 -0.61 19.66 -9.20
CA HIS A 277 0.49 20.64 -9.16
C HIS A 277 1.42 20.46 -10.37
N PRO A 278 1.07 21.08 -11.52
CA PRO A 278 1.72 20.82 -12.78
C PRO A 278 3.24 21.05 -12.75
N VAL A 279 3.98 20.16 -13.41
CA VAL A 279 5.41 20.37 -13.67
C VAL A 279 5.55 21.24 -14.93
N LEU A 280 6.11 22.44 -14.79
CA LEU A 280 6.25 23.41 -15.89
C LEU A 280 7.49 23.19 -16.77
N SER A 281 8.37 22.28 -16.37
CA SER A 281 9.59 21.90 -17.09
C SER A 281 9.33 20.69 -17.98
N ASP A 282 10.16 20.49 -19.00
CA ASP A 282 10.15 19.24 -19.77
C ASP A 282 10.39 18.06 -18.80
N PRO A 283 9.55 16.99 -18.84
CA PRO A 283 9.69 15.89 -17.92
C PRO A 283 11.00 15.13 -18.18
N GLU A 284 11.68 14.74 -17.11
CA GLU A 284 12.87 13.90 -17.18
C GLU A 284 12.45 12.42 -17.18
N PRO A 285 13.14 11.54 -17.92
CA PRO A 285 12.87 10.12 -17.84
C PRO A 285 13.09 9.58 -16.44
N THR A 286 12.24 8.63 -16.03
CA THR A 286 12.35 7.95 -14.74
C THR A 286 12.48 6.43 -14.95
N GLU A 287 13.25 5.78 -14.06
CA GLU A 287 13.39 4.32 -14.00
C GLU A 287 12.51 3.71 -12.91
N GLY A 288 11.78 4.54 -12.15
CA GLY A 288 10.88 4.14 -11.08
C GLY A 288 11.64 3.85 -9.80
N ASP A 289 11.75 4.84 -8.93
CA ASP A 289 12.57 4.72 -7.72
C ASP A 289 12.02 5.58 -6.58
N GLY A 290 12.04 5.07 -5.35
CA GLY A 290 11.53 5.75 -4.14
C GLY A 290 10.05 6.18 -4.18
N MET A 291 9.25 5.74 -5.16
CA MET A 291 7.86 6.19 -5.35
C MET A 291 6.95 5.90 -4.15
N VAL A 292 7.09 4.73 -3.53
CA VAL A 292 6.25 4.33 -2.39
C VAL A 292 6.54 5.22 -1.19
N GLN A 293 7.80 5.36 -0.80
CA GLN A 293 8.21 6.25 0.30
C GLN A 293 7.83 7.72 0.05
N GLU A 294 8.09 8.26 -1.14
CA GLU A 294 7.71 9.63 -1.47
C GLU A 294 6.19 9.85 -1.40
N SER A 295 5.41 8.84 -1.80
CA SER A 295 3.96 8.88 -1.74
C SER A 295 3.46 8.82 -0.31
N LEU A 296 4.06 7.98 0.52
CA LEU A 296 3.79 7.88 1.95
C LEU A 296 4.04 9.22 2.65
N ASP A 297 5.22 9.81 2.43
CA ASP A 297 5.58 11.12 2.97
C ASP A 297 4.61 12.21 2.52
N PHE A 298 4.20 12.17 1.25
CA PHE A 298 3.22 13.10 0.70
C PHE A 298 1.85 12.94 1.38
N VAL A 299 1.34 11.72 1.53
CA VAL A 299 0.04 11.48 2.19
C VAL A 299 0.09 11.87 3.67
N ASN A 300 1.12 11.43 4.40
CA ASN A 300 1.32 11.76 5.82
C ASN A 300 1.36 13.29 6.04
N SER A 301 2.13 14.01 5.21
CA SER A 301 2.23 15.48 5.31
C SER A 301 0.98 16.25 4.88
N HIS A 302 0.01 15.61 4.23
CA HIS A 302 -1.21 16.24 3.72
C HIS A 302 -2.50 15.63 4.29
N GLY A 303 -2.48 15.32 5.59
CA GLY A 303 -3.66 14.91 6.35
C GLY A 303 -3.77 13.42 6.62
N GLY A 304 -2.78 12.63 6.20
CA GLY A 304 -2.66 11.22 6.55
C GLY A 304 -3.70 10.30 5.90
N TRP A 305 -3.76 9.10 6.48
CA TRP A 305 -4.53 7.95 6.01
C TRP A 305 -5.82 7.84 6.82
N THR A 306 -6.96 8.00 6.17
CA THR A 306 -8.28 8.03 6.85
C THR A 306 -8.85 6.67 7.12
N ASP A 307 -8.39 5.67 6.37
CA ASP A 307 -8.82 4.29 6.46
C ASP A 307 -7.61 3.39 6.13
N THR A 308 -7.81 2.08 6.18
CA THR A 308 -6.77 1.12 5.79
C THR A 308 -6.64 1.08 4.27
N TYR A 309 -5.72 1.85 3.69
CA TYR A 309 -5.32 1.73 2.30
C TYR A 309 -3.98 1.00 2.20
N LEU A 310 -3.91 -0.04 1.38
CA LEU A 310 -2.73 -0.87 1.19
C LEU A 310 -2.16 -0.70 -0.22
N TYR A 311 -0.85 -0.84 -0.37
CA TYR A 311 -0.17 -0.85 -1.66
C TYR A 311 -0.82 -1.89 -2.59
N ASP A 312 -1.20 -1.49 -3.79
CA ASP A 312 -1.98 -2.34 -4.72
C ASP A 312 -1.39 -2.39 -6.12
N ASP A 313 -0.90 -1.26 -6.64
CA ASP A 313 -0.33 -1.20 -7.99
C ASP A 313 0.77 -0.14 -8.09
N TYR A 314 1.73 -0.39 -8.98
CA TYR A 314 2.78 0.56 -9.32
C TYR A 314 3.16 0.43 -10.80
N ASN A 315 2.89 1.50 -11.55
CA ASN A 315 3.18 1.58 -12.98
C ASN A 315 4.20 2.68 -13.29
N VAL A 316 5.26 2.29 -14.00
CA VAL A 316 6.30 3.22 -14.48
C VAL A 316 6.18 3.37 -15.98
N SER A 317 5.97 4.61 -16.42
CA SER A 317 6.06 5.02 -17.83
C SER A 317 7.33 5.83 -18.05
N THR A 318 7.64 6.21 -19.30
CA THR A 318 8.85 6.97 -19.62
C THR A 318 8.99 8.25 -18.80
N TYR A 319 7.89 8.90 -18.42
CA TYR A 319 7.91 10.23 -17.78
C TYR A 319 7.11 10.31 -16.48
N HIS A 320 6.35 9.27 -16.16
CA HIS A 320 5.42 9.26 -15.03
C HIS A 320 5.52 7.95 -14.27
N GLU A 321 5.51 8.05 -12.95
CA GLU A 321 5.34 6.95 -12.00
C GLU A 321 3.96 7.08 -11.36
N ASN A 322 3.19 6.00 -11.31
CA ASN A 322 1.85 5.99 -10.72
C ASN A 322 1.76 4.90 -9.67
N VAL A 323 1.48 5.26 -8.43
CA VAL A 323 1.20 4.29 -7.36
C VAL A 323 -0.27 4.36 -6.96
N THR A 324 -0.84 3.20 -6.70
CA THR A 324 -2.20 3.03 -6.21
C THR A 324 -2.18 2.36 -4.85
N PHE A 325 -2.83 3.00 -3.88
CA PHE A 325 -3.20 2.40 -2.62
C PHE A 325 -4.69 2.10 -2.61
N ARG A 326 -5.09 0.90 -2.22
CA ARG A 326 -6.47 0.43 -2.29
C ARG A 326 -7.04 0.22 -0.90
N LEU A 327 -8.29 0.66 -0.71
CA LEU A 327 -9.04 0.44 0.51
C LEU A 327 -9.14 -1.07 0.79
N SER A 328 -8.80 -1.47 2.01
CA SER A 328 -8.85 -2.85 2.50
C SER A 328 -9.79 -2.95 3.68
N ILE A 329 -10.71 -3.92 3.64
CA ILE A 329 -11.65 -4.21 4.72
C ILE A 329 -11.34 -5.60 5.24
N SER A 330 -10.87 -5.67 6.50
CA SER A 330 -10.48 -6.92 7.17
C SER A 330 -9.48 -7.76 6.34
N GLY A 331 -8.42 -7.12 5.85
CA GLY A 331 -7.41 -7.76 5.01
C GLY A 331 -7.85 -8.11 3.59
N THR A 332 -9.03 -7.67 3.12
CA THR A 332 -9.53 -7.95 1.76
C THR A 332 -9.68 -6.65 0.95
N PRO A 333 -9.11 -6.55 -0.27
CA PRO A 333 -9.16 -5.34 -1.07
C PRO A 333 -10.55 -5.03 -1.62
N VAL A 334 -10.91 -3.75 -1.71
CA VAL A 334 -12.13 -3.30 -2.40
C VAL A 334 -11.84 -3.18 -3.90
N LEU A 335 -12.52 -4.01 -4.71
CA LEU A 335 -12.23 -4.17 -6.14
C LEU A 335 -13.36 -3.66 -7.05
N GLY A 336 -14.50 -3.28 -6.49
CA GLY A 336 -15.62 -2.77 -7.27
C GLY A 336 -16.61 -1.97 -6.44
N SER A 337 -17.44 -1.19 -7.12
CA SER A 337 -18.54 -0.47 -6.48
C SER A 337 -19.78 -0.39 -7.34
N ASN A 338 -20.92 -0.10 -6.71
CA ASN A 338 -22.19 0.17 -7.41
C ASN A 338 -22.20 1.49 -8.21
N ILE A 339 -21.21 2.37 -7.99
CA ILE A 339 -21.07 3.66 -8.68
C ILE A 339 -20.17 3.53 -9.92
N GLY A 340 -19.29 2.52 -9.97
CA GLY A 340 -18.42 2.26 -11.13
C GLY A 340 -17.26 3.24 -11.29
N ASP A 341 -16.83 3.85 -10.19
CA ASP A 341 -15.66 4.75 -10.11
C ASP A 341 -14.72 4.19 -9.03
N ASP A 342 -13.50 3.82 -9.41
CA ASP A 342 -12.50 3.20 -8.54
C ASP A 342 -11.85 4.19 -7.58
N ARG A 343 -11.85 5.47 -7.93
CA ARG A 343 -11.35 6.59 -7.11
C ARG A 343 -12.12 6.74 -5.79
N LEU A 344 -13.24 6.04 -5.63
CA LEU A 344 -13.97 5.94 -4.36
C LEU A 344 -13.38 4.93 -3.37
N TYR A 345 -12.47 4.06 -3.82
CA TYR A 345 -11.83 3.04 -2.98
C TYR A 345 -10.33 2.90 -3.27
N THR A 346 -9.73 3.91 -3.92
CA THR A 346 -8.29 3.98 -4.19
C THR A 346 -7.75 5.39 -3.95
N MET A 347 -6.54 5.49 -3.41
CA MET A 347 -5.72 6.68 -3.41
C MET A 347 -4.65 6.52 -4.50
N ASN A 348 -4.62 7.44 -5.46
CA ASN A 348 -3.71 7.38 -6.60
C ASN A 348 -2.77 8.59 -6.56
N LEU A 349 -1.47 8.35 -6.68
CA LEU A 349 -0.46 9.40 -6.77
C LEU A 349 0.35 9.23 -8.06
N GLN A 350 0.54 10.34 -8.76
CA GLN A 350 1.39 10.41 -9.95
C GLN A 350 2.60 11.30 -9.68
N LYS A 351 3.80 10.79 -9.96
CA LYS A 351 5.07 11.53 -9.88
C LYS A 351 5.60 11.83 -11.28
N THR A 352 6.07 13.06 -11.46
CA THR A 352 6.70 13.54 -12.70
C THR A 352 7.95 14.33 -12.30
N SER A 353 9.12 13.96 -12.85
CA SER A 353 10.41 14.61 -12.56
C SER A 353 10.73 14.76 -11.05
N GLY A 354 10.54 13.69 -10.27
CA GLY A 354 10.87 13.67 -8.83
C GLY A 354 9.93 14.49 -7.94
N ARG A 355 8.70 14.76 -8.39
CA ARG A 355 7.68 15.44 -7.57
C ARG A 355 6.29 14.86 -7.85
N ILE A 356 5.51 14.68 -6.79
CA ILE A 356 4.08 14.36 -6.90
C ILE A 356 3.36 15.50 -7.63
N GLU A 357 2.85 15.19 -8.80
CA GLU A 357 2.10 16.10 -9.69
C GLU A 357 0.60 15.96 -9.46
N GLU A 358 0.09 14.73 -9.27
CA GLU A 358 -1.33 14.47 -9.09
C GLU A 358 -1.56 13.57 -7.88
N TYR A 359 -2.62 13.85 -7.13
CA TYR A 359 -3.08 13.04 -6.00
C TYR A 359 -4.60 13.01 -5.98
N THR A 360 -5.15 11.82 -6.15
CA THR A 360 -6.59 11.57 -6.11
C THR A 360 -6.93 10.67 -4.93
N ARG A 361 -7.97 11.00 -4.15
CA ARG A 361 -8.45 10.15 -3.05
C ARG A 361 -9.96 10.30 -2.79
N PRO A 362 -10.57 9.36 -2.06
CA PRO A 362 -11.90 9.55 -1.50
C PRO A 362 -11.94 10.69 -0.48
N LEU A 363 -13.08 11.39 -0.44
CA LEU A 363 -13.39 12.49 0.48
C LEU A 363 -14.36 12.05 1.59
N PHE A 364 -14.21 10.80 2.03
CA PHE A 364 -14.91 10.26 3.19
C PHE A 364 -13.96 9.41 4.01
N GLU A 365 -14.35 9.16 5.25
CA GLU A 365 -13.73 8.20 6.18
C GLU A 365 -14.81 7.28 6.72
N LEU A 366 -14.46 6.04 7.03
CA LEU A 366 -15.31 5.09 7.72
C LEU A 366 -15.25 5.36 9.23
N GLU A 367 -16.36 5.14 9.94
CA GLU A 367 -16.27 5.01 11.40
C GLU A 367 -15.51 3.73 11.79
N ASP A 368 -14.74 3.79 12.87
CA ASP A 368 -13.84 2.70 13.31
C ASP A 368 -14.55 1.36 13.42
N ASP A 369 -15.74 1.35 14.03
CA ASP A 369 -16.52 0.14 14.27
C ASP A 369 -17.58 -0.06 13.19
N PRO A 370 -17.56 -1.19 12.44
CA PRO A 370 -18.68 -1.55 11.60
C PRO A 370 -19.92 -1.83 12.45
N PHE A 371 -21.10 -1.67 11.86
CA PHE A 371 -22.32 -2.14 12.47
C PHE A 371 -22.27 -3.66 12.68
N GLU A 372 -22.61 -4.10 13.89
CA GLU A 372 -22.69 -5.51 14.26
C GLU A 372 -23.92 -6.17 13.62
N PHE A 373 -23.78 -6.55 12.35
CA PHE A 373 -24.68 -7.46 11.66
C PHE A 373 -23.96 -8.79 11.42
N GLU A 374 -24.44 -9.87 12.02
CA GLU A 374 -23.91 -11.22 11.79
C GLU A 374 -24.39 -11.78 10.45
N GLU A 375 -23.98 -11.16 9.34
CA GLU A 375 -24.23 -11.68 8.00
C GLU A 375 -22.93 -12.24 7.40
N SER A 376 -22.86 -13.56 7.34
CA SER A 376 -21.82 -14.31 6.61
C SER A 376 -22.30 -14.56 5.18
N ILE A 377 -21.38 -14.43 4.24
CA ILE A 377 -21.55 -14.75 2.83
C ILE A 377 -20.69 -15.97 2.54
N SER A 378 -21.33 -17.01 1.99
CA SER A 378 -20.65 -18.21 1.51
C SER A 378 -20.20 -17.98 0.08
N LEU A 379 -18.89 -18.00 -0.14
CA LEU A 379 -18.27 -17.94 -1.46
C LEU A 379 -18.09 -19.35 -2.01
N SER A 380 -18.40 -19.54 -3.29
CA SER A 380 -18.16 -20.82 -3.95
C SER A 380 -16.66 -21.11 -4.03
N PRO A 381 -16.26 -22.39 -4.04
CA PRO A 381 -14.88 -22.77 -4.32
C PRO A 381 -14.43 -22.21 -5.66
N ALA A 382 -13.18 -21.81 -5.77
CA ALA A 382 -12.63 -21.25 -7.01
C ALA A 382 -12.77 -22.20 -8.21
N THR A 383 -12.73 -23.52 -7.97
CA THR A 383 -12.94 -24.52 -9.05
C THR A 383 -14.29 -24.40 -9.74
N GLU A 384 -15.32 -23.90 -9.04
CA GLU A 384 -16.62 -23.62 -9.65
C GLU A 384 -16.59 -22.31 -10.43
N ILE A 385 -15.88 -21.31 -9.92
CA ILE A 385 -15.64 -20.02 -10.58
C ILE A 385 -14.90 -20.19 -11.89
N LEU A 386 -13.75 -20.87 -11.88
CA LEU A 386 -12.94 -21.16 -13.07
C LEU A 386 -13.76 -21.92 -14.12
N LYS A 387 -14.54 -22.92 -13.68
CA LYS A 387 -15.44 -23.67 -14.57
C LYS A 387 -16.60 -22.84 -15.13
N LYS A 388 -17.05 -21.80 -14.42
CA LYS A 388 -18.04 -20.83 -14.93
C LYS A 388 -17.39 -19.95 -16.00
N LEU A 389 -16.19 -19.44 -15.75
CA LEU A 389 -15.43 -18.62 -16.68
C LEU A 389 -15.09 -19.39 -17.97
N ASP A 390 -14.61 -20.63 -17.88
CA ASP A 390 -14.34 -21.52 -19.02
C ASP A 390 -15.53 -21.73 -19.96
N LYS A 391 -16.75 -21.58 -19.44
CA LYS A 391 -18.00 -21.78 -20.18
C LYS A 391 -18.61 -20.48 -20.68
N SER A 392 -18.06 -19.34 -20.28
CA SER A 392 -18.55 -18.04 -20.68
C SER A 392 -18.31 -17.82 -22.17
N GLU A 393 -19.30 -17.31 -22.89
CA GLU A 393 -19.11 -16.83 -24.26
C GLU A 393 -18.63 -15.37 -24.31
N GLU A 394 -18.68 -14.66 -23.16
CA GLU A 394 -18.35 -13.23 -23.05
C GLU A 394 -16.92 -12.99 -22.57
N VAL A 395 -16.34 -13.95 -21.85
CA VAL A 395 -15.00 -13.83 -21.26
C VAL A 395 -14.08 -14.84 -21.93
N ASP A 396 -12.97 -14.34 -22.46
CA ASP A 396 -11.85 -15.17 -22.90
C ASP A 396 -10.90 -15.37 -21.71
N ILE A 397 -10.86 -16.60 -21.18
CA ILE A 397 -10.07 -16.90 -19.97
C ILE A 397 -8.57 -16.69 -20.19
N ASP A 398 -8.09 -16.87 -21.43
CA ASP A 398 -6.69 -16.65 -21.81
C ASP A 398 -6.30 -15.15 -21.78
N SER A 399 -7.29 -14.26 -21.67
CA SER A 399 -7.10 -12.80 -21.53
C SER A 399 -7.39 -12.30 -20.10
N VAL A 400 -7.59 -13.20 -19.14
CA VAL A 400 -7.74 -12.86 -17.72
C VAL A 400 -6.35 -12.74 -17.11
N ASP A 401 -6.05 -11.57 -16.57
CA ASP A 401 -4.75 -11.28 -15.96
C ASP A 401 -4.64 -11.92 -14.57
N ASP A 402 -5.73 -11.91 -13.80
CA ASP A 402 -5.76 -12.42 -12.43
C ASP A 402 -7.20 -12.70 -11.95
N ILE A 403 -7.37 -13.55 -10.94
CA ILE A 403 -8.64 -13.84 -10.27
C ILE A 403 -8.41 -13.87 -8.76
N GLN A 404 -9.23 -13.15 -8.00
CA GLN A 404 -9.12 -13.15 -6.55
C GLN A 404 -10.44 -12.83 -5.85
N ILE A 405 -10.46 -12.99 -4.54
CA ILE A 405 -11.56 -12.54 -3.69
C ILE A 405 -11.33 -11.07 -3.34
N GLY A 406 -12.37 -10.25 -3.53
CA GLY A 406 -12.36 -8.84 -3.16
C GLY A 406 -13.68 -8.43 -2.53
N GLN A 407 -13.75 -7.19 -2.07
CA GLN A 407 -14.97 -6.57 -1.56
C GLN A 407 -15.65 -5.76 -2.67
N HIS A 408 -16.96 -5.95 -2.82
CA HIS A 408 -17.81 -5.06 -3.59
C HIS A 408 -18.43 -4.01 -2.66
N MET A 409 -18.15 -2.75 -2.91
CA MET A 409 -18.66 -1.62 -2.14
C MET A 409 -20.00 -1.13 -2.68
N THR A 410 -21.03 -1.14 -1.84
CA THR A 410 -22.32 -0.52 -2.13
C THR A 410 -22.50 0.73 -1.27
N LYS A 411 -22.52 1.89 -1.92
CA LYS A 411 -22.82 3.16 -1.26
C LYS A 411 -24.32 3.45 -1.28
N GLN A 412 -24.89 3.64 -0.10
CA GLN A 412 -26.30 4.01 0.11
C GLN A 412 -26.38 5.15 1.11
N GLN A 413 -26.55 6.38 0.61
CA GLN A 413 -26.52 7.60 1.44
C GLN A 413 -25.20 7.67 2.24
N SER A 414 -25.29 7.63 3.57
CA SER A 414 -24.14 7.67 4.50
C SER A 414 -23.67 6.27 4.93
N PHE A 415 -24.20 5.20 4.34
CA PHE A 415 -23.77 3.84 4.62
C PHE A 415 -22.93 3.28 3.48
N LEU A 416 -21.84 2.61 3.83
CA LEU A 416 -20.99 1.83 2.94
C LEU A 416 -21.07 0.37 3.34
N ILE A 417 -21.55 -0.48 2.43
CA ILE A 417 -21.69 -1.92 2.63
C ILE A 417 -20.62 -2.62 1.79
N PHE A 418 -19.82 -3.47 2.41
CA PHE A 418 -18.77 -4.23 1.75
C PHE A 418 -19.13 -5.71 1.78
N GLN A 419 -19.30 -6.29 0.58
CA GLN A 419 -19.66 -7.68 0.41
C GLN A 419 -18.53 -8.44 -0.30
N PRO A 420 -18.04 -9.55 0.28
CA PRO A 420 -17.01 -10.36 -0.35
C PRO A 420 -17.59 -11.03 -1.60
N GLN A 421 -16.80 -11.06 -2.67
CA GLN A 421 -17.14 -11.69 -3.95
C GLN A 421 -15.87 -12.02 -4.73
N TRP A 422 -15.97 -12.95 -5.69
CA TRP A 422 -14.93 -13.19 -6.67
C TRP A 422 -14.84 -12.06 -7.70
N PHE A 423 -13.62 -11.71 -8.09
CA PHE A 423 -13.31 -10.73 -9.14
C PHE A 423 -12.28 -11.32 -10.11
N MET A 424 -12.39 -10.91 -11.38
CA MET A 424 -11.36 -11.13 -12.39
C MET A 424 -10.76 -9.79 -12.82
N LYS A 425 -9.45 -9.73 -13.04
CA LYS A 425 -8.78 -8.62 -13.70
C LYS A 425 -8.77 -8.93 -15.19
N TYR A 426 -9.49 -8.10 -15.96
CA TYR A 426 -9.67 -8.29 -17.38
C TYR A 426 -9.34 -6.98 -18.11
N HIS A 427 -8.32 -7.01 -18.99
CA HIS A 427 -7.72 -5.82 -19.61
C HIS A 427 -7.33 -4.75 -18.57
N GLY A 428 -6.68 -5.17 -17.49
CA GLY A 428 -6.23 -4.28 -16.43
C GLY A 428 -7.31 -3.71 -15.50
N SER A 429 -8.59 -4.08 -15.68
CA SER A 429 -9.69 -3.62 -14.81
C SER A 429 -10.33 -4.76 -14.04
N TRP A 430 -10.60 -4.55 -12.75
CA TRP A 430 -11.31 -5.52 -11.91
C TRP A 430 -12.80 -5.55 -12.22
N GLN A 431 -13.35 -6.75 -12.42
CA GLN A 431 -14.76 -6.99 -12.68
C GLN A 431 -15.30 -8.09 -11.76
N PRO A 432 -16.47 -7.89 -11.14
CA PRO A 432 -17.07 -8.90 -10.28
C PRO A 432 -17.52 -10.11 -11.10
N ILE A 433 -17.22 -11.30 -10.60
CA ILE A 433 -17.71 -12.56 -11.14
C ILE A 433 -18.99 -12.91 -10.36
N PRO A 434 -20.16 -13.03 -11.01
CA PRO A 434 -21.40 -13.43 -10.33
C PRO A 434 -21.25 -14.82 -9.70
N ASP A 435 -21.09 -14.87 -8.39
CA ASP A 435 -20.91 -16.11 -7.67
C ASP A 435 -22.26 -16.80 -7.35
N LEU A 436 -23.32 -16.00 -7.16
CA LEU A 436 -24.64 -16.49 -6.78
C LEU A 436 -25.55 -16.69 -8.00
N ASP A 437 -26.35 -17.76 -7.98
CA ASP A 437 -27.54 -17.86 -8.84
C ASP A 437 -28.42 -16.62 -8.55
N GLU A 438 -28.77 -15.85 -9.60
CA GLU A 438 -29.48 -14.55 -9.54
C GLU A 438 -30.74 -14.52 -8.65
N SER A 439 -31.27 -15.67 -8.23
CA SER A 439 -32.46 -15.81 -7.39
C SER A 439 -32.33 -15.35 -5.93
N GLU A 440 -31.12 -15.19 -5.38
CA GLU A 440 -30.95 -14.77 -3.97
C GLU A 440 -30.65 -13.27 -3.79
N GLN A 441 -30.19 -12.58 -4.84
CA GLN A 441 -29.98 -11.13 -4.81
C GLN A 441 -31.30 -10.33 -4.71
N GLU A 442 -32.38 -10.81 -5.33
CA GLU A 442 -33.71 -10.17 -5.18
C GLU A 442 -34.26 -10.30 -3.75
N VAL A 443 -33.92 -11.37 -3.03
CA VAL A 443 -34.42 -11.63 -1.67
C VAL A 443 -33.64 -10.82 -0.64
N ALA A 444 -32.31 -10.72 -0.77
CA ALA A 444 -31.49 -9.88 0.11
C ALA A 444 -31.82 -8.38 -0.02
N GLY A 445 -32.10 -7.92 -1.25
CA GLY A 445 -32.57 -6.56 -1.52
C GLY A 445 -33.94 -6.26 -0.90
N GLU A 446 -34.89 -7.21 -0.90
CA GLU A 446 -36.20 -7.01 -0.28
C GLU A 446 -36.19 -7.09 1.25
N VAL A 447 -35.28 -7.85 1.86
CA VAL A 447 -35.19 -7.98 3.32
C VAL A 447 -34.53 -6.75 3.96
N SER A 448 -33.52 -6.16 3.32
CA SER A 448 -32.87 -4.91 3.78
C SER A 448 -33.85 -3.73 3.84
N VAL A 449 -34.73 -3.60 2.84
CA VAL A 449 -35.74 -2.51 2.80
C VAL A 449 -36.80 -2.65 3.90
N ARG A 450 -37.08 -3.87 4.39
CA ARG A 450 -38.07 -4.09 5.46
C ARG A 450 -37.51 -4.00 6.88
N GLY A 451 -36.19 -3.96 7.05
CA GLY A 451 -35.53 -3.85 8.36
C GLY A 451 -35.31 -2.42 8.84
N LEU A 452 -35.55 -1.42 7.99
CA LEU A 452 -35.27 0.01 8.26
C LEU A 452 -36.52 0.92 8.25
N GLU A 453 -37.73 0.35 8.39
CA GLU A 453 -38.97 1.12 8.63
C GLU A 453 -39.29 1.36 10.11
#